data_AF-A0A3D5YGG2-F1
#
_entry.id   AF-A0A3D5YGG2-F1
#
_cell.length_a   1.000
_cell.length_b   1.000
_cell.length_c   1.000
_cell.angle_alpha   90.00
_cell.angle_beta   90.00
_cell.angle_gamma   90.00
#
_symmetry.space_group_name_H-M   'P 1'
#
loop_
_entity.id
_entity.type
_entity.pdbx_description
1 polymer ?
#
loop_
_entity_poly.entity_id
_entity_poly.type
_entity_poly.pdbx_seq_one_letter_code
_entity_poly.pdbx_strand_id
1 'polypeptide(L)' 'MQEVINACLDSTIKQQLESEDFDFDGLVIKVKDQLQRDILGATDHHPRWAVAYKFPAQLASTKIISVDFQVGRT' A
#
# COMPACT_ATOMS: atom_id res chain seq x y z
N MET A 1 -7.41 -15.70 -7.40
CA MET A 1 -7.33 -14.22 -7.34
C MET A 1 -7.92 -13.69 -6.04
N GLN A 2 -9.15 -14.07 -5.66
CA GLN A 2 -9.75 -13.68 -4.37
C GLN A 2 -8.94 -14.10 -3.14
N GLU A 3 -8.31 -15.27 -3.17
CA GLU A 3 -7.48 -15.77 -2.06
C GLU A 3 -6.25 -14.88 -1.77
N VAL A 4 -5.58 -14.38 -2.82
CA VAL A 4 -4.44 -13.46 -2.68
C VAL A 4 -4.90 -12.09 -2.19
N ILE A 5 -6.06 -11.62 -2.67
CA ILE A 5 -6.65 -10.36 -2.21
C ILE A 5 -7.02 -10.46 -0.73
N ASN A 6 -7.62 -11.58 -0.30
CA ASN A 6 -7.96 -11.82 1.10
C ASN A 6 -6.72 -11.90 1.99
N ALA A 7 -5.64 -12.53 1.52
CA ALA A 7 -4.36 -12.56 2.23
C ALA A 7 -3.72 -11.15 2.33
N CYS A 8 -3.88 -10.29 1.31
CA CYS A 8 -3.41 -8.91 1.35
C CYS A 8 -4.29 -7.97 2.19
N LEU A 9 -5.57 -8.30 2.36
CA LEU A 9 -6.50 -7.61 3.26
C LEU A 9 -6.36 -8.06 4.72
N ASP A 10 -5.53 -9.07 4.98
CA ASP A 10 -5.32 -9.59 6.32
C ASP A 10 -4.63 -8.52 7.19
N SER A 11 -5.29 -8.18 8.30
CA SER A 11 -4.86 -7.16 9.25
C SER A 11 -3.47 -7.40 9.83
N THR A 12 -3.00 -8.66 9.81
CA THR A 12 -1.68 -9.04 10.33
C THR A 12 -0.53 -8.37 9.55
N ILE A 13 -0.64 -8.29 8.22
CA ILE A 13 0.43 -7.70 7.40
C ILE A 13 0.50 -6.19 7.64
N LYS A 14 -0.65 -5.53 7.73
CA LYS A 14 -0.72 -4.09 8.00
C LYS A 14 -0.10 -3.74 9.37
N GLN A 15 -0.39 -4.54 10.39
CA GLN A 15 0.12 -4.31 11.74
C GLN A 15 1.64 -4.54 11.84
N GLN A 16 2.19 -5.49 11.10
CA GLN A 16 3.64 -5.66 10.98
C GLN A 16 4.30 -4.45 10.32
N LEU A 17 3.69 -3.92 9.24
CA LEU A 17 4.22 -2.74 8.54
C LEU A 17 4.15 -1.46 9.40
N GLU A 18 3.12 -1.30 10.23
CA GLU A 18 3.01 -0.17 11.16
C GLU A 18 4.08 -0.16 12.25
N SER A 19 4.76 -1.29 12.49
CA SER A 19 5.85 -1.37 13.47
C SER A 19 7.23 -1.01 12.92
N GLU A 20 7.33 -0.74 11.62
CA GLU A 20 8.57 -0.41 10.94
C GLU A 20 8.78 1.12 10.84
N ASP A 21 10.03 1.57 10.86
CA ASP A 21 10.41 3.00 10.85
C ASP A 21 10.32 3.66 9.46
N PHE A 22 9.47 3.16 8.56
CA PHE A 22 9.35 3.71 7.21
C PHE A 22 7.92 3.67 6.66
N ASP A 23 7.65 4.59 5.74
CA ASP A 23 6.32 4.77 5.16
C ASP A 23 6.03 3.74 4.06
N PHE A 24 4.81 3.20 4.07
CA PHE A 24 4.31 2.29 3.04
C PHE A 24 2.93 2.72 2.55
N ASP A 25 2.74 2.73 1.23
CA ASP A 25 1.46 3.03 0.57
C ASP A 25 0.67 1.74 0.22
N GLY A 26 1.29 0.56 0.37
CA GLY A 26 0.68 -0.71 -0.01
C GLY A 26 1.67 -1.86 -0.20
N LEU A 27 1.21 -2.90 -0.90
CA LEU A 27 1.94 -4.12 -1.23
C LEU A 27 2.12 -4.26 -2.74
N VAL A 28 3.15 -4.99 -3.17
CA VAL A 28 3.30 -5.39 -4.58
C VAL A 28 3.22 -6.89 -4.69
N ILE A 29 2.19 -7.38 -5.36
CA ILE A 29 1.97 -8.80 -5.61
C ILE A 29 2.71 -9.19 -6.89
N LYS A 30 3.54 -10.22 -6.82
CA LYS A 30 4.36 -10.70 -7.95
C LYS A 30 4.16 -12.20 -8.13
N VAL A 31 3.98 -12.64 -9.37
CA VAL A 31 4.04 -14.08 -9.72
C VAL A 31 5.41 -14.61 -9.32
N LYS A 32 5.50 -15.72 -8.59
CA LYS A 32 6.77 -16.27 -8.09
C LYS A 32 7.58 -16.96 -9.19
N ASP A 33 6.90 -17.68 -10.07
CA ASP A 33 7.53 -18.51 -11.10
C ASP A 33 8.12 -17.66 -12.24
N GLN A 34 9.35 -17.94 -12.65
CA GLN A 34 10.07 -17.15 -13.64
C GLN A 34 9.57 -17.42 -15.07
N LEU A 35 9.27 -18.68 -15.41
CA LEU A 35 8.78 -19.03 -16.75
C LEU A 35 7.43 -18.36 -17.02
N GLN A 36 6.57 -18.30 -16.00
CA GLN A 36 5.30 -17.58 -16.09
C GLN A 36 5.50 -16.08 -16.29
N ARG A 37 6.52 -15.46 -15.68
CA ARG A 37 6.83 -14.04 -15.91
C ARG A 37 7.25 -13.78 -17.35
N ASP A 38 8.05 -14.68 -17.92
CA ASP A 38 8.53 -14.55 -19.31
C ASP A 38 7.37 -14.70 -20.30
N ILE A 39 6.45 -15.62 -20.04
CA ILE A 39 5.22 -15.80 -20.85
C ILE A 39 4.30 -14.58 -20.74
N LEU A 40 4.11 -14.05 -19.53
CA LEU A 40 3.26 -12.88 -19.28
C LEU A 40 3.88 -11.59 -19.84
N GLY A 41 5.21 -11.49 -19.84
CA GLY A 41 5.94 -10.34 -20.34
C GLY A 41 5.62 -9.04 -19.60
N ALA A 42 5.92 -7.93 -20.28
CA ALA A 42 5.67 -6.57 -19.82
C ALA A 42 5.07 -5.72 -20.95
N THR A 43 4.37 -4.65 -20.59
CA THR A 43 4.11 -3.53 -21.51
C THR A 43 5.25 -2.53 -21.41
N ASP A 44 5.28 -1.53 -22.30
CA ASP A 44 6.31 -0.46 -22.27
C ASP A 44 6.36 0.29 -20.93
N HIS A 45 5.27 0.26 -20.17
CA HIS A 45 5.16 1.00 -18.91
C HIS A 45 5.14 0.10 -17.67
N HIS A 46 4.59 -1.13 -17.74
CA HIS A 46 4.40 -1.98 -16.55
C HIS A 46 4.50 -3.50 -16.85
N PRO A 47 5.13 -4.29 -15.95
CA PRO A 47 5.12 -5.75 -16.05
C PRO A 47 3.72 -6.32 -15.84
N ARG A 48 3.33 -7.33 -16.64
CA ARG A 48 1.99 -7.96 -16.51
C ARG A 48 1.88 -8.94 -15.33
N TRP A 49 3.03 -9.39 -14.83
CA TRP A 49 3.15 -10.38 -13.77
C TRP A 49 3.22 -9.78 -12.36
N ALA A 50 3.16 -8.45 -12.24
CA ALA A 50 3.16 -7.74 -10.96
C ALA A 50 2.07 -6.66 -10.90
N VAL A 51 1.45 -6.52 -9.73
CA VAL A 51 0.40 -5.52 -9.48
C VAL A 51 0.66 -4.84 -8.15
N ALA A 52 0.61 -3.51 -8.13
CA ALA A 52 0.64 -2.72 -6.90
C ALA A 52 -0.76 -2.68 -6.28
N TYR A 53 -0.87 -3.18 -5.06
CA TYR A 53 -2.07 -3.11 -4.23
C TYR A 53 -1.88 -2.02 -3.18
N LYS A 54 -2.51 -0.87 -3.40
CA LYS A 54 -2.46 0.24 -2.44
C LYS A 54 -3.45 0.03 -1.31
N PHE A 55 -3.04 0.36 -0.09
CA PHE A 55 -3.98 0.33 1.03
C PHE A 55 -5.03 1.42 0.86
N PRO A 56 -6.27 1.19 1.34
CA PRO A 56 -7.28 2.23 1.34
C PRO A 56 -6.76 3.41 2.17
N ALA A 57 -6.73 4.59 1.55
CA ALA A 57 -6.35 5.82 2.24
C ALA A 57 -7.27 6.01 3.47
N GLN A 58 -6.66 6.33 4.62
CA GLN A 58 -7.42 6.73 5.79
C GLN A 58 -7.96 8.14 5.55
N LEU A 59 -9.14 8.23 4.94
CA LEU A 59 -9.84 9.48 4.72
C LEU A 59 -10.72 9.78 5.93
N ALA A 60 -10.40 10.86 6.63
CA ALA A 60 -11.22 11.38 7.72
C ALA A 60 -11.66 12.81 7.38
N SER A 61 -12.96 13.04 7.34
CA SER A 61 -13.54 14.39 7.25
C SER A 61 -13.88 14.88 8.65
N THR A 62 -13.35 16.05 9.04
CA THR A 62 -13.68 16.68 10.32
C THR A 62 -14.03 18.16 10.12
N LYS A 63 -14.68 18.76 11.13
CA LYS A 63 -15.01 20.18 11.16
C LYS A 63 -13.95 20.94 11.96
N ILE A 64 -13.48 22.05 11.42
CA ILE A 64 -12.64 22.99 12.17
C ILE A 64 -13.56 23.75 13.13
N ILE A 65 -13.32 23.62 14.44
CA ILE A 65 -14.14 24.26 15.49
C ILE A 65 -13.54 25.61 15.89
N SER A 66 -12.22 25.67 16.04
CA SER A 66 -11.47 26.87 16.39
C SER A 66 -10.04 26.79 15.84
N VAL A 67 -9.35 27.92 15.80
CA VAL A 67 -7.94 28.02 15.44
C VAL A 67 -7.23 28.78 16.55
N ASP A 68 -6.31 28.10 17.23
CA ASP A 68 -5.47 28.68 18.27
C ASP A 68 -4.09 29.00 17.69
N PHE A 69 -3.55 30.18 18.01
CA PHE A 69 -2.25 30.62 17.51
C PHE A 69 -1.18 30.38 18.56
N GLN A 70 -0.25 29.46 18.28
CA GLN A 70 0.85 29.13 19.17
C GLN A 70 2.12 29.84 18.71
N VAL A 71 2.71 30.68 19.58
CA VAL A 71 4.00 31.30 19.31
C VAL A 71 5.10 30.33 19.75
N GLY A 72 5.94 29.93 18.80
CA GLY A 72 7.08 29.05 19.06
C GLY A 72 8.07 29.69 20.02
N ARG A 73 8.82 28.84 20.73
CA ARG A 73 10.01 29.28 21.44
C ARG A 73 11.10 29.44 20.39
N THR A 74 11.54 30.66 20.09
CA THR A 74 12.97 30.80 19.80
C THR A 74 13.77 30.21 20.95
#